data_AF-A0A4Q5SN93-F1
#
_entry.id   AF-A0A4Q5SN93-F1
#
_cell.length_a   1.000
_cell.length_b   1.000
_cell.length_c   1.000
_cell.angle_alpha   90.00
_cell.angle_beta   90.00
_cell.angle_gamma   90.00
#
_symmetry.space_group_name_H-M   'P 1'
#
loop_
_entity.id
_entity.type
_entity.pdbx_description
1 polymer ?
#
loop_
_entity_poly.entity_id
_entity_poly.type
_entity_poly.pdbx_seq_one_letter_code
_entity_poly.pdbx_strand_id
1 'polypeptide(L)'
;IQNRVAEQRRAPKRPDEEAFSAPLNYAYHFDAVKLAEVLRERAVELGVTHLRGLLTDTALTADGAIDHIVSREHGRLDADLYVDCSGFRAELIGKALQSPFKSVGDVLFTDRALACRIPYAKRDAPIESFTIATAHRAGWTWDIGLEGGRGIGCVYSSRHMSDDEAAQVLRSYIGHDEFTPRSVPFEPGYRPRQWIKNCVAIGLSGGFVEPLESTGVVLIEAAAGMVAEMFPHNGPVEAPARRFNELIAARYDNIVNFLKLHYCLSRRTEPFWRDNVDPASIPERLHELLEQWRYRPPSRFDFILDLETFAFFNYQYILYGMEFATDPGRLDFPNTAEAAKLFARIRTFSERAAEDLPSHRALIAQINAGVLAS
;
A
#
# COMPACT_ATOMS: atom_id res chain seq x y z
N ILE A 1 2.47 -10.98 20.25
CA ILE A 1 3.87 -11.31 19.93
C ILE A 1 4.49 -10.19 19.10
N GLN A 2 4.11 -10.03 17.82
CA GLN A 2 4.76 -9.05 16.90
C GLN A 2 4.76 -7.60 17.43
N ASN A 3 3.65 -7.09 17.97
CA ASN A 3 3.62 -5.73 18.56
C ASN A 3 4.72 -5.53 19.63
N ARG A 4 4.88 -6.45 20.58
CA ARG A 4 5.93 -6.36 21.62
C ARG A 4 7.34 -6.44 21.04
N VAL A 5 7.57 -7.30 20.05
CA VAL A 5 8.86 -7.43 19.35
C VAL A 5 9.20 -6.13 18.62
N ALA A 6 8.22 -5.56 17.92
CA ALA A 6 8.33 -4.30 17.21
C ALA A 6 8.59 -3.10 18.14
N GLU A 7 7.85 -2.98 19.24
CA GLU A 7 8.04 -1.93 20.27
C GLU A 7 9.44 -1.95 20.89
N GLN A 8 10.08 -3.12 20.94
CA GLN A 8 11.46 -3.30 21.39
C GLN A 8 12.49 -3.20 20.26
N ARG A 9 12.08 -2.80 19.05
CA ARG A 9 12.93 -2.65 17.86
C ARG A 9 13.71 -3.92 17.53
N ARG A 10 13.07 -5.07 17.72
CA ARG A 10 13.64 -6.38 17.43
C ARG A 10 13.31 -6.81 16.00
N ALA A 11 14.24 -7.51 15.38
CA ALA A 11 14.06 -8.02 14.04
C ALA A 11 12.99 -9.13 13.99
N PRO A 12 12.34 -9.39 12.84
CA PRO A 12 11.34 -10.44 12.72
C PRO A 12 11.93 -11.86 12.68
N LYS A 13 13.25 -11.98 12.53
CA LYS A 13 13.98 -13.24 12.37
C LYS A 13 15.39 -13.19 12.94
N ARG A 14 15.96 -14.38 13.15
CA ARG A 14 17.38 -14.54 13.47
C ARG A 14 18.22 -14.54 12.18
N PRO A 15 19.54 -14.28 12.27
CA PRO A 15 20.40 -14.16 11.08
C PRO A 15 20.67 -15.48 10.35
N ASP A 16 20.53 -16.62 11.03
CA ASP A 16 20.76 -17.97 10.51
C ASP A 16 19.54 -18.56 9.79
N GLU A 17 18.39 -17.90 9.86
CA GLU A 17 17.17 -18.28 9.17
C GLU A 17 17.27 -18.01 7.65
N GLU A 18 16.75 -18.91 6.82
CA GLU A 18 16.75 -18.81 5.35
C GLU A 18 16.21 -17.47 4.84
N ALA A 19 16.70 -16.99 3.70
CA ALA A 19 16.47 -15.62 3.19
C ALA A 19 15.03 -15.10 3.30
N PHE A 20 14.04 -15.94 2.97
CA PHE A 20 12.61 -15.60 2.96
C PHE A 20 11.78 -16.30 4.05
N SER A 21 12.43 -16.94 5.01
CA SER A 21 11.80 -17.60 6.15
C SER A 21 12.01 -16.79 7.44
N ALA A 22 11.01 -16.81 8.31
CA ALA A 22 11.05 -16.17 9.62
C ALA A 22 10.05 -16.79 10.60
N PRO A 23 10.33 -16.73 11.91
CA PRO A 23 9.37 -17.12 12.94
C PRO A 23 8.19 -16.14 13.07
N LEU A 24 8.35 -14.90 12.62
CA LEU A 24 7.31 -13.88 12.60
C LEU A 24 7.11 -13.40 11.17
N ASN A 25 5.85 -13.21 10.77
CA ASN A 25 5.52 -12.61 9.48
C ASN A 25 6.17 -11.22 9.36
N TYR A 26 6.67 -10.89 8.18
CA TYR A 26 7.31 -9.62 7.92
C TYR A 26 7.15 -9.21 6.45
N ALA A 27 7.35 -7.93 6.22
CA ALA A 27 7.47 -7.34 4.90
C ALA A 27 8.73 -6.45 4.88
N TYR A 28 8.87 -5.60 3.88
CA TYR A 28 10.12 -4.88 3.62
C TYR A 28 9.90 -3.38 3.53
N HIS A 29 10.87 -2.63 4.07
CA HIS A 29 11.14 -1.26 3.67
C HIS A 29 12.28 -1.27 2.67
N PHE A 30 12.09 -0.65 1.52
CA PHE A 30 13.12 -0.59 0.47
C PHE A 30 13.07 0.74 -0.28
N ASP A 31 14.19 1.04 -0.93
CA ASP A 31 14.26 2.10 -1.93
C ASP A 31 13.69 1.57 -3.25
N ALA A 32 12.53 2.09 -3.66
CA ALA A 32 11.81 1.59 -4.83
C ALA A 32 12.60 1.75 -6.14
N VAL A 33 13.50 2.75 -6.23
CA VAL A 33 14.35 2.93 -7.42
C VAL A 33 15.38 1.81 -7.48
N LYS A 34 16.05 1.52 -6.35
CA LYS A 34 17.02 0.41 -6.27
C LYS A 34 16.36 -0.95 -6.52
N LEU A 35 15.16 -1.17 -6.00
CA LEU A 35 14.41 -2.38 -6.30
C LEU A 35 14.10 -2.49 -7.80
N ALA A 36 13.68 -1.41 -8.44
CA ALA A 36 13.43 -1.38 -9.88
C ALA A 36 14.70 -1.67 -10.70
N GLU A 37 15.88 -1.24 -10.24
CA GLU A 37 17.16 -1.56 -10.88
C GLU A 37 17.47 -3.06 -10.83
N VAL A 38 17.33 -3.68 -9.66
CA VAL A 38 17.52 -5.13 -9.47
C VAL A 38 16.53 -5.93 -10.33
N LEU A 39 15.25 -5.54 -10.33
CA LEU A 39 14.22 -6.20 -11.13
C LEU A 39 14.46 -6.03 -12.63
N ARG A 40 14.92 -4.85 -13.07
CA ARG A 40 15.31 -4.61 -14.47
C ARG A 40 16.45 -5.52 -14.89
N GLU A 41 17.52 -5.61 -14.10
CA GLU A 41 18.66 -6.47 -14.38
C GLU A 41 18.23 -7.93 -14.49
N ARG A 42 17.42 -8.39 -13.53
CA ARG A 42 16.88 -9.74 -13.57
C ARG A 42 15.97 -9.99 -14.76
N ALA A 43 15.12 -9.03 -15.14
CA ALA A 43 14.26 -9.15 -16.31
C ALA A 43 15.05 -9.27 -17.62
N VAL A 44 16.13 -8.50 -17.76
CA VAL A 44 17.02 -8.58 -18.92
C VAL A 44 17.71 -9.96 -19.00
N GLU A 45 18.17 -10.50 -17.87
CA GLU A 45 18.70 -11.88 -17.81
C GLU A 45 17.67 -12.93 -18.24
N LEU A 46 16.39 -12.69 -17.96
CA LEU A 46 15.27 -13.55 -18.36
C LEU A 46 14.81 -13.33 -19.81
N GLY A 47 15.49 -12.46 -20.56
CA GLY A 47 15.25 -12.23 -21.99
C GLY A 47 14.40 -11.00 -22.33
N VAL A 48 14.11 -10.13 -21.36
CA VAL A 48 13.41 -8.86 -21.64
C VAL A 48 14.34 -7.90 -22.38
N THR A 49 13.93 -7.45 -23.57
CA THR A 49 14.60 -6.38 -24.29
C THR A 49 14.33 -5.02 -23.63
N HIS A 50 15.37 -4.37 -23.12
CA HIS A 50 15.25 -3.06 -22.49
C HIS A 50 15.58 -1.91 -23.46
N LEU A 51 14.56 -1.12 -23.82
CA LEU A 51 14.69 0.06 -24.65
C LEU A 51 14.50 1.32 -23.80
N ARG A 52 15.49 2.23 -23.83
CA ARG A 52 15.35 3.56 -23.22
C ARG A 52 14.90 4.55 -24.28
N GLY A 53 13.74 5.15 -24.08
CA GLY A 53 13.20 6.16 -24.98
C GLY A 53 11.99 6.87 -24.39
N LEU A 54 11.61 7.97 -25.01
CA LEU A 54 10.42 8.74 -24.70
C LEU A 54 9.28 8.29 -25.62
N LEU A 55 8.16 7.90 -25.02
CA LEU A 55 6.89 7.73 -25.73
C LEU A 55 6.37 9.10 -26.19
N THR A 56 6.13 9.25 -27.49
CA THR A 56 5.68 10.51 -28.10
C THR A 56 4.29 10.42 -28.71
N ASP A 57 3.86 9.25 -29.17
CA ASP A 57 2.54 9.07 -29.79
C ASP A 57 2.02 7.64 -29.62
N THR A 58 0.73 7.45 -29.82
CA THR A 58 0.04 6.14 -29.79
C THR A 58 -1.05 6.13 -30.85
N ALA A 59 -0.92 5.25 -31.83
CA ALA A 59 -1.91 5.08 -32.89
C ALA A 59 -2.89 3.97 -32.54
N LEU A 60 -4.15 4.17 -32.90
CA LEU A 60 -5.22 3.20 -32.70
C LEU A 60 -5.65 2.58 -34.03
N THR A 61 -6.05 1.32 -33.97
CA THR A 61 -6.77 0.65 -35.05
C THR A 61 -8.19 1.20 -35.19
N ALA A 62 -8.88 0.87 -36.29
CA ALA A 62 -10.25 1.29 -36.53
C ALA A 62 -11.25 0.77 -35.46
N ASP A 63 -10.95 -0.37 -34.83
CA ASP A 63 -11.75 -0.95 -33.74
C ASP A 63 -11.32 -0.47 -32.34
N GLY A 64 -10.37 0.46 -32.26
CA GLY A 64 -9.97 1.16 -31.03
C GLY A 64 -8.96 0.40 -30.16
N ALA A 65 -8.31 -0.63 -30.67
CA ALA A 65 -7.13 -1.23 -30.03
C ALA A 65 -5.88 -0.38 -30.35
N ILE A 66 -4.80 -0.55 -29.58
CA ILE A 66 -3.52 0.09 -29.90
C ILE A 66 -2.90 -0.65 -31.08
N ASP A 67 -2.66 0.07 -32.19
CA ASP A 67 -1.94 -0.46 -33.35
C ASP A 67 -0.44 -0.49 -33.04
N HIS A 68 0.12 0.66 -32.68
CA HIS A 68 1.52 0.82 -32.32
C HIS A 68 1.74 2.02 -31.40
N ILE A 69 2.89 2.05 -30.73
CA ILE A 69 3.40 3.24 -30.05
C ILE A 69 4.57 3.83 -30.84
N VAL A 70 4.79 5.13 -30.66
CA VAL A 70 5.93 5.84 -31.26
C VAL A 70 6.87 6.29 -30.16
N SER A 71 8.13 5.87 -30.25
CA SER A 71 9.23 6.38 -29.45
C SER A 71 10.08 7.36 -30.24
N ARG A 72 10.51 8.46 -29.62
CA ARG A 72 11.43 9.41 -30.24
C ARG A 72 12.74 8.76 -30.68
N GLU A 73 13.26 7.82 -29.89
CA GLU A 73 14.56 7.19 -30.09
C GLU A 73 14.48 5.92 -30.96
N HIS A 74 13.34 5.22 -30.98
CA HIS A 74 13.21 3.91 -31.64
C HIS A 74 12.17 3.88 -32.77
N GLY A 75 11.46 4.98 -33.01
CA GLY A 75 10.41 5.04 -34.03
C GLY A 75 9.18 4.22 -33.64
N ARG A 76 8.58 3.54 -34.61
CA ARG A 76 7.40 2.68 -34.41
C ARG A 76 7.77 1.41 -33.65
N LEU A 77 7.02 1.09 -32.61
CA LEU A 77 7.11 -0.16 -31.84
C LEU A 77 5.73 -0.82 -31.78
N ASP A 78 5.68 -2.08 -32.20
CA ASP A 78 4.47 -2.90 -32.27
C ASP A 78 4.49 -3.99 -31.19
N ALA A 79 3.33 -4.28 -30.61
CA ALA A 79 3.13 -5.37 -29.65
C ALA A 79 1.69 -5.89 -29.69
N ASP A 80 1.50 -7.16 -29.36
CA ASP A 80 0.16 -7.76 -29.23
C ASP A 80 -0.56 -7.31 -27.96
N LEU A 81 0.19 -7.00 -26.89
CA LEU A 81 -0.31 -6.48 -25.63
C LEU A 81 0.61 -5.36 -25.12
N TYR A 82 0.00 -4.25 -24.71
CA TYR A 82 0.67 -3.12 -24.08
C TYR A 82 0.37 -3.10 -22.57
N VAL A 83 1.40 -2.91 -21.76
CA VAL A 83 1.25 -2.74 -20.30
C VAL A 83 1.56 -1.29 -19.95
N ASP A 84 0.54 -0.54 -19.54
CA ASP A 84 0.70 0.86 -19.15
C ASP A 84 1.22 0.95 -17.71
N CYS A 85 2.51 1.22 -17.57
CA CYS A 85 3.18 1.54 -16.29
C CYS A 85 3.61 3.02 -16.22
N SER A 86 2.98 3.92 -16.99
CA SER A 86 3.40 5.33 -17.15
C SER A 86 3.10 6.25 -15.95
N GLY A 87 2.68 5.66 -14.83
CA GLY A 87 2.34 6.37 -13.60
C GLY A 87 1.03 7.16 -13.71
N PHE A 88 0.90 8.23 -12.94
CA PHE A 88 -0.28 9.13 -12.96
C PHE A 88 -0.63 9.70 -14.33
N ARG A 89 0.33 9.71 -15.27
CA ARG A 89 0.10 10.19 -16.63
C ARG A 89 -0.85 9.28 -17.41
N ALA A 90 -0.91 7.98 -17.09
CA ALA A 90 -1.78 6.98 -17.73
C ALA A 90 -1.83 7.15 -19.26
N GLU A 91 -0.65 7.20 -19.88
CA GLU A 91 -0.47 7.58 -21.29
C GLU A 91 -1.28 6.69 -22.24
N LEU A 92 -1.32 5.38 -22.01
CA LEU A 92 -1.99 4.45 -22.90
C LEU A 92 -3.44 4.24 -22.46
N ILE A 93 -3.64 3.78 -21.22
CA ILE A 93 -4.98 3.39 -20.75
C ILE A 93 -5.89 4.61 -20.56
N GLY A 94 -5.33 5.73 -20.11
CA GLY A 94 -6.06 6.93 -19.76
C GLY A 94 -6.21 7.87 -20.95
N LYS A 95 -5.12 8.16 -21.67
CA LYS A 95 -5.15 9.11 -22.79
C LYS A 95 -5.43 8.47 -24.14
N ALA A 96 -4.81 7.35 -24.50
CA ALA A 96 -5.12 6.72 -25.79
C ALA A 96 -6.49 6.02 -25.76
N LEU A 97 -6.75 5.20 -24.74
CA LEU A 97 -7.97 4.38 -24.65
C LEU A 97 -9.10 4.98 -23.83
N GLN A 98 -8.91 6.17 -23.25
CA GLN A 98 -9.97 6.95 -22.60
C GLN A 98 -10.72 6.15 -21.50
N SER A 99 -10.00 5.30 -20.76
CA SER A 99 -10.59 4.60 -19.61
C SER A 99 -11.05 5.62 -18.57
N PRO A 100 -12.29 5.56 -18.04
CA PRO A 100 -12.76 6.52 -17.06
C PRO A 100 -12.01 6.40 -15.74
N PHE A 101 -11.82 7.52 -15.05
CA PHE A 101 -11.28 7.56 -13.69
C PHE A 101 -12.42 7.75 -12.69
N LYS A 102 -12.52 6.86 -11.71
CA LYS A 102 -13.45 6.95 -10.58
C LYS A 102 -12.69 7.57 -9.41
N SER A 103 -12.94 8.85 -9.17
CA SER A 103 -12.49 9.54 -7.97
C SER A 103 -13.15 8.95 -6.73
N VAL A 104 -12.41 8.89 -5.62
CA VAL A 104 -12.93 8.58 -4.28
C VAL A 104 -12.57 9.67 -3.28
N GLY A 105 -12.28 10.88 -3.77
CA GLY A 105 -11.89 12.04 -2.97
C GLY A 105 -12.99 12.61 -2.07
N ASP A 106 -14.22 12.13 -2.23
CA ASP A 106 -15.38 12.33 -1.35
C ASP A 106 -15.43 11.35 -0.18
N VAL A 107 -14.61 10.29 -0.21
CA VAL A 107 -14.45 9.30 0.87
C VAL A 107 -13.10 9.45 1.55
N LEU A 108 -12.03 9.49 0.76
CA LEU A 108 -10.64 9.64 1.20
C LEU A 108 -10.14 11.03 0.81
N PHE A 109 -10.06 11.95 1.78
CA PHE A 109 -9.90 13.37 1.48
C PHE A 109 -8.48 13.83 1.16
N THR A 110 -7.48 12.98 1.41
CA THR A 110 -6.08 13.35 1.17
C THR A 110 -5.78 13.35 -0.33
N ASP A 111 -5.08 14.37 -0.80
CA ASP A 111 -4.82 14.64 -2.22
C ASP A 111 -3.43 15.24 -2.48
N ARG A 112 -2.63 15.40 -1.42
CA ARG A 112 -1.24 15.86 -1.50
C ARG A 112 -0.34 15.10 -0.55
N ALA A 113 0.91 14.98 -0.95
CA ALA A 113 1.99 14.55 -0.07
C ALA A 113 3.24 15.42 -0.23
N LEU A 114 3.90 15.74 0.88
CA LEU A 114 5.28 16.24 0.88
C LEU A 114 6.19 15.11 1.33
N ALA A 115 7.10 14.65 0.47
CA ALA A 115 7.99 13.52 0.74
C ALA A 115 9.46 13.97 0.80
N CYS A 116 10.23 13.44 1.74
CA CYS A 116 11.67 13.68 1.84
C CYS A 116 12.40 12.44 2.36
N ARG A 117 13.73 12.46 2.22
CA ARG A 117 14.62 11.47 2.82
C ARG A 117 15.60 12.19 3.72
N ILE A 118 15.74 11.69 4.95
CA ILE A 118 16.68 12.24 5.92
C ILE A 118 17.69 11.17 6.36
N PRO A 119 18.98 11.51 6.49
CA PRO A 119 19.95 10.58 7.06
C PRO A 119 19.66 10.36 8.56
N TYR A 120 20.18 9.27 9.10
CA TYR A 120 20.25 9.14 10.56
C TYR A 120 21.32 10.08 11.12
N ALA A 121 21.05 10.67 12.29
CA ALA A 121 22.02 11.51 13.00
C ALA A 121 23.29 10.73 13.40
N LYS A 122 23.17 9.42 13.64
CA LYS A 122 24.29 8.51 13.88
C LYS A 122 24.11 7.24 13.05
N ARG A 123 25.23 6.68 12.58
CA ARG A 123 25.22 5.43 11.78
C ARG A 123 24.61 4.25 12.56
N ASP A 124 24.72 4.23 13.87
CA ASP A 124 24.22 3.18 14.76
C ASP A 124 22.84 3.50 15.37
N ALA A 125 22.19 4.61 15.00
CA ALA A 125 20.90 5.02 15.54
C ALA A 125 19.82 3.94 15.28
N PRO A 126 19.02 3.50 16.25
CA PRO A 126 18.07 2.40 16.06
C PRO A 126 17.19 2.54 14.80
N ILE A 127 16.91 1.41 14.13
CA ILE A 127 15.93 1.34 13.04
C ILE A 127 14.64 0.74 13.59
N GLU A 128 13.53 1.41 13.39
CA GLU A 128 12.20 0.89 13.73
C GLU A 128 11.85 -0.30 12.83
N SER A 129 11.15 -1.30 13.37
CA SER A 129 10.84 -2.55 12.66
C SER A 129 9.48 -2.54 11.95
N PHE A 130 8.86 -1.37 11.85
CA PHE A 130 7.53 -1.15 11.31
C PHE A 130 7.42 0.27 10.73
N THR A 131 6.47 0.47 9.81
CA THR A 131 6.13 1.82 9.32
C THR A 131 5.40 2.57 10.43
N ILE A 132 5.80 3.80 10.70
CA ILE A 132 5.09 4.67 11.64
C ILE A 132 4.14 5.57 10.84
N ALA A 133 2.86 5.55 11.20
CA ALA A 133 1.86 6.50 10.71
C ALA A 133 1.43 7.41 11.86
N THR A 134 1.75 8.71 11.78
CA THR A 134 1.43 9.70 12.83
C THR A 134 0.38 10.68 12.34
N ALA A 135 -0.81 10.64 12.93
CA ALA A 135 -1.90 11.56 12.62
C ALA A 135 -1.55 13.03 12.99
N HIS A 136 -1.89 13.97 12.12
CA HIS A 136 -1.86 15.41 12.41
C HIS A 136 -3.22 16.05 12.07
N ARG A 137 -3.35 17.39 12.14
CA ARG A 137 -4.65 18.07 12.06
C ARG A 137 -5.43 17.94 10.73
N ALA A 138 -4.81 17.42 9.67
CA ALA A 138 -5.37 17.41 8.31
C ALA A 138 -4.94 16.21 7.46
N GLY A 139 -4.54 15.11 8.11
CA GLY A 139 -3.94 13.94 7.49
C GLY A 139 -2.97 13.23 8.43
N TRP A 140 -1.89 12.68 7.89
CA TRP A 140 -0.93 11.89 8.64
C TRP A 140 0.48 11.95 8.02
N THR A 141 1.49 11.58 8.80
CA THR A 141 2.89 11.46 8.37
C THR A 141 3.32 10.01 8.36
N TRP A 142 3.93 9.54 7.27
CA TRP A 142 4.67 8.28 7.26
C TRP A 142 6.12 8.50 7.70
N ASP A 143 6.68 7.55 8.44
CA ASP A 143 8.13 7.43 8.70
C ASP A 143 8.54 5.97 8.47
N ILE A 144 9.41 5.77 7.48
CA ILE A 144 9.90 4.48 6.99
C ILE A 144 11.40 4.39 7.24
N GLY A 145 11.81 3.42 8.06
CA GLY A 145 13.22 3.15 8.35
C GLY A 145 13.91 2.39 7.23
N LEU A 146 15.02 2.91 6.70
CA LEU A 146 15.89 2.24 5.73
C LEU A 146 17.31 2.18 6.32
N GLU A 147 18.18 1.31 5.82
CA GLU A 147 19.56 1.24 6.35
C GLU A 147 20.30 2.59 6.33
N GLY A 148 20.13 3.36 5.23
CA GLY A 148 20.81 4.63 5.02
C GLY A 148 20.11 5.87 5.59
N GLY A 149 18.96 5.74 6.24
CA GLY A 149 18.17 6.88 6.73
C GLY A 149 16.68 6.59 6.77
N ARG A 150 15.86 7.64 6.82
CA ARG A 150 14.40 7.54 6.89
C ARG A 150 13.76 8.17 5.67
N GLY A 151 12.74 7.52 5.12
CA GLY A 151 11.81 8.13 4.18
C GLY A 151 10.60 8.66 4.96
N ILE A 152 10.41 9.98 4.96
CA ILE A 152 9.34 10.63 5.72
C ILE A 152 8.47 11.44 4.77
N GLY A 153 7.16 11.40 4.97
CA GLY A 153 6.30 12.31 4.24
C GLY A 153 4.98 12.62 4.92
N CYS A 154 4.50 13.83 4.68
CA CYS A 154 3.26 14.39 5.21
C CYS A 154 2.18 14.27 4.13
N VAL A 155 1.18 13.42 4.36
CA VAL A 155 -0.02 13.23 3.52
C VAL A 155 -1.13 14.09 4.09
N TYR A 156 -1.75 14.93 3.26
CA TYR A 156 -2.74 15.90 3.73
C TYR A 156 -3.82 16.18 2.68
N SER A 157 -4.91 16.76 3.16
CA SER A 157 -6.00 17.26 2.33
C SER A 157 -5.82 18.75 2.05
N SER A 158 -5.71 19.13 0.78
CA SER A 158 -5.57 20.52 0.33
C SER A 158 -6.78 21.40 0.69
N ARG A 159 -7.94 20.78 0.97
CA ARG A 159 -9.14 21.45 1.48
C ARG A 159 -9.02 21.90 2.94
N HIS A 160 -8.06 21.35 3.69
CA HIS A 160 -7.93 21.50 5.14
C HIS A 160 -6.59 22.10 5.60
N MET A 161 -5.57 22.07 4.75
CA MET A 161 -4.20 22.49 5.07
C MET A 161 -3.48 22.96 3.80
N SER A 162 -2.78 24.09 3.88
CA SER A 162 -1.94 24.58 2.78
C SER A 162 -0.59 23.84 2.73
N ASP A 163 0.08 23.92 1.58
CA ASP A 163 1.41 23.33 1.38
C ASP A 163 2.46 23.88 2.38
N ASP A 164 2.38 25.17 2.74
CA ASP A 164 3.27 25.81 3.73
C ASP A 164 3.04 25.25 5.15
N GLU A 165 1.77 25.03 5.51
CA GLU A 165 1.42 24.43 6.80
C GLU A 165 1.85 22.97 6.86
N ALA A 166 1.69 22.21 5.77
CA ALA A 166 2.19 20.84 5.66
C ALA A 166 3.72 20.79 5.78
N ALA A 167 4.44 21.75 5.17
CA ALA A 167 5.89 21.86 5.32
C ALA A 167 6.28 22.14 6.78
N GLN A 168 5.51 22.94 7.51
CA GLN A 168 5.73 23.17 8.94
C GLN A 168 5.46 21.92 9.80
N VAL A 169 4.43 21.13 9.48
CA VAL A 169 4.17 19.83 10.13
C VAL A 169 5.36 18.90 9.94
N LEU A 170 5.83 18.76 8.70
CA LEU A 170 6.96 17.91 8.36
C LEU A 170 8.25 18.37 9.06
N ARG A 171 8.54 19.68 9.05
CA ARG A 171 9.67 20.29 9.78
C ARG A 171 9.61 20.00 11.28
N SER A 172 8.44 20.15 11.88
CA SER A 172 8.23 19.91 13.32
C SER A 172 8.41 18.43 13.67
N TYR A 173 7.98 17.53 12.79
CA TYR A 173 8.16 16.08 12.93
C TYR A 173 9.63 15.67 12.83
N ILE A 174 10.36 16.25 11.87
CA ILE A 174 11.79 15.94 11.63
C ILE A 174 12.68 16.57 12.71
N GLY A 175 12.35 17.77 13.18
CA GLY A 175 13.07 18.50 14.22
C GLY A 175 14.23 19.39 13.72
N HIS A 176 14.42 19.54 12.41
CA HIS A 176 15.39 20.47 11.81
C HIS A 176 15.00 20.82 10.36
N ASP A 177 15.68 21.80 9.75
CA ASP A 177 15.36 22.37 8.43
C ASP A 177 16.15 21.79 7.25
N GLU A 178 17.04 20.84 7.52
CA GLU A 178 17.99 20.30 6.52
C GLU A 178 17.35 19.21 5.65
N PHE A 179 16.29 19.56 4.92
CA PHE A 179 15.64 18.68 3.96
C PHE A 179 14.97 19.48 2.84
N THR A 180 14.80 18.85 1.68
CA THR A 180 14.04 19.43 0.56
C THR A 180 12.87 18.51 0.22
N PRO A 181 11.63 18.86 0.59
CA PRO A 181 10.48 18.02 0.30
C PRO A 181 10.14 18.09 -1.18
N ARG A 182 9.79 16.94 -1.75
CA ARG A 182 9.13 16.82 -3.05
C ARG A 182 7.62 16.85 -2.83
N SER A 183 6.94 17.79 -3.48
CA SER A 183 5.47 17.80 -3.52
C SER A 183 4.95 16.79 -4.53
N VAL A 184 3.93 16.04 -4.13
CA VAL A 184 3.25 15.02 -4.94
C VAL A 184 1.75 15.27 -4.84
N PRO A 185 1.15 16.04 -5.77
CA PRO A 185 -0.30 16.10 -5.90
C PRO A 185 -0.82 14.78 -6.46
N PHE A 186 -1.98 14.34 -5.98
CA PHE A 186 -2.67 13.17 -6.51
C PHE A 186 -4.18 13.33 -6.40
N GLU A 187 -4.93 12.58 -7.20
CA GLU A 187 -6.37 12.41 -7.02
C GLU A 187 -6.60 10.97 -6.54
N PRO A 188 -7.13 10.75 -5.33
CA PRO A 188 -7.40 9.41 -4.85
C PRO A 188 -8.52 8.80 -5.68
N GLY A 189 -8.26 7.61 -6.23
CA GLY A 189 -9.21 6.96 -7.13
C GLY A 189 -8.56 5.90 -8.00
N TYR A 190 -9.36 5.31 -8.87
CA TYR A 190 -8.92 4.23 -9.75
C TYR A 190 -9.75 4.17 -11.01
N ARG A 191 -9.24 3.47 -12.02
CA ARG A 191 -9.98 3.18 -13.25
C ARG A 191 -10.77 1.90 -13.04
N PRO A 192 -12.11 1.92 -13.20
CA PRO A 192 -12.90 0.68 -13.13
C PRO A 192 -12.57 -0.30 -14.26
N ARG A 193 -12.03 0.20 -15.39
CA ARG A 193 -11.55 -0.61 -16.50
C ARG A 193 -10.05 -0.39 -16.70
N GLN A 194 -9.24 -1.22 -16.07
CA GLN A 194 -7.79 -1.18 -16.17
C GLN A 194 -7.26 -2.02 -17.33
N TRP A 195 -8.05 -2.97 -17.85
CA TRP A 195 -7.75 -3.70 -19.09
C TRP A 195 -8.80 -3.39 -20.15
N ILE A 196 -8.39 -2.72 -21.22
CA ILE A 196 -9.23 -2.39 -22.38
C ILE A 196 -8.50 -2.85 -23.64
N LYS A 197 -9.15 -3.71 -24.43
CA LYS A 197 -8.57 -4.25 -25.66
C LYS A 197 -7.20 -4.86 -25.38
N ASN A 198 -6.18 -4.48 -26.14
CA ASN A 198 -4.81 -4.93 -25.98
C ASN A 198 -3.95 -4.04 -25.06
N CYS A 199 -4.55 -3.31 -24.12
CA CYS A 199 -3.82 -2.54 -23.13
C CYS A 199 -4.30 -2.87 -21.71
N VAL A 200 -3.36 -3.09 -20.79
CA VAL A 200 -3.64 -3.25 -19.36
C VAL A 200 -2.80 -2.29 -18.53
N ALA A 201 -3.42 -1.64 -17.56
CA ALA A 201 -2.77 -0.70 -16.65
C ALA A 201 -2.28 -1.41 -15.39
N ILE A 202 -1.03 -1.15 -15.00
CA ILE A 202 -0.43 -1.67 -13.78
C ILE A 202 0.26 -0.52 -13.02
N GLY A 203 -0.02 -0.43 -11.71
CA GLY A 203 0.47 0.65 -10.86
C GLY A 203 -0.36 1.92 -10.97
N LEU A 204 0.28 3.08 -10.85
CA LEU A 204 -0.42 4.38 -10.72
C LEU A 204 -1.24 4.78 -11.96
N SER A 205 -1.00 4.14 -13.11
CA SER A 205 -1.81 4.31 -14.32
C SER A 205 -3.22 3.74 -14.17
N GLY A 206 -3.36 2.69 -13.35
CA GLY A 206 -4.62 2.02 -13.04
C GLY A 206 -5.36 2.63 -11.85
N GLY A 207 -4.64 3.17 -10.86
CA GLY A 207 -5.22 3.86 -9.71
C GLY A 207 -4.22 4.14 -8.61
N PHE A 208 -4.60 5.01 -7.68
CA PHE A 208 -3.82 5.35 -6.50
C PHE A 208 -4.73 5.81 -5.36
N VAL A 209 -4.40 5.36 -4.16
CA VAL A 209 -4.91 5.89 -2.90
C VAL A 209 -3.72 6.13 -2.00
N GLU A 210 -3.90 6.93 -0.95
CA GLU A 210 -2.85 7.21 0.03
C GLU A 210 -2.23 5.92 0.61
N PRO A 211 -0.91 5.93 0.89
CA PRO A 211 -0.18 4.71 1.26
C PRO A 211 -0.32 4.34 2.75
N LEU A 212 -1.45 4.64 3.39
CA LEU A 212 -1.65 4.43 4.84
C LEU A 212 -1.46 2.96 5.25
N GLU A 213 -1.82 2.03 4.36
CA GLU A 213 -1.69 0.58 4.55
C GLU A 213 -0.78 -0.07 3.48
N SER A 214 0.18 0.70 2.94
CA SER A 214 1.19 0.20 1.98
C SER A 214 0.62 -0.52 0.74
N THR A 215 -0.54 -0.08 0.25
CA THR A 215 -1.35 -0.79 -0.78
C THR A 215 -0.77 -0.76 -2.19
N GLY A 216 0.11 0.20 -2.50
CA GLY A 216 0.57 0.44 -3.88
C GLY A 216 1.27 -0.76 -4.53
N VAL A 217 2.27 -1.35 -3.85
CA VAL A 217 3.03 -2.50 -4.39
C VAL A 217 2.16 -3.75 -4.41
N VAL A 218 1.31 -3.96 -3.39
CA VAL A 218 0.40 -5.11 -3.33
C VAL A 218 -0.56 -5.11 -4.53
N LEU A 219 -1.08 -3.95 -4.93
CA LEU A 219 -1.91 -3.82 -6.12
C LEU A 219 -1.14 -4.07 -7.42
N ILE A 220 0.13 -3.65 -7.49
CA ILE A 220 1.01 -3.97 -8.63
C ILE A 220 1.23 -5.47 -8.75
N GLU A 221 1.55 -6.15 -7.65
CA GLU A 221 1.75 -7.61 -7.61
C GLU A 221 0.48 -8.37 -8.00
N ALA A 222 -0.67 -7.99 -7.43
CA ALA A 222 -1.96 -8.59 -7.78
C ALA A 222 -2.30 -8.39 -9.27
N ALA A 223 -2.12 -7.18 -9.80
CA ALA A 223 -2.38 -6.90 -11.21
C ALA A 223 -1.45 -7.68 -12.13
N ALA A 224 -0.14 -7.70 -11.86
CA ALA A 224 0.84 -8.45 -12.64
C ALA A 224 0.57 -9.96 -12.61
N GLY A 225 0.28 -10.52 -11.44
CA GLY A 225 -0.07 -11.94 -11.29
C GLY A 225 -1.34 -12.31 -12.06
N MET A 226 -2.40 -11.49 -11.93
CA MET A 226 -3.64 -11.71 -12.68
C MET A 226 -3.42 -11.63 -14.20
N VAL A 227 -2.60 -10.70 -14.69
CA VAL A 227 -2.28 -10.62 -16.12
C VAL A 227 -1.50 -11.87 -16.59
N ALA A 228 -0.53 -12.33 -15.79
CA ALA A 228 0.25 -13.52 -16.12
C ALA A 228 -0.61 -14.79 -16.15
N GLU A 229 -1.50 -14.98 -15.17
CA GLU A 229 -2.40 -16.14 -15.10
C GLU A 229 -3.48 -16.13 -16.19
N MET A 230 -4.01 -14.95 -16.50
CA MET A 230 -5.09 -14.77 -17.48
C MET A 230 -4.59 -14.37 -18.87
N PHE A 231 -3.28 -14.53 -19.14
CA PHE A 231 -2.70 -14.11 -20.40
C PHE A 231 -3.39 -14.83 -21.58
N PRO A 232 -3.94 -14.09 -22.56
CA PRO A 232 -4.75 -14.67 -23.64
C PRO A 232 -3.86 -15.31 -24.71
N HIS A 233 -3.38 -16.53 -24.44
CA HIS A 233 -2.57 -17.30 -25.40
C HIS A 233 -3.33 -17.61 -26.71
N ASN A 234 -4.66 -17.70 -26.63
CA ASN A 234 -5.57 -17.83 -27.76
C ASN A 234 -6.95 -17.28 -27.37
N GLY A 235 -7.77 -16.92 -28.36
CA GLY A 235 -9.13 -16.43 -28.15
C GLY A 235 -9.22 -14.91 -27.87
N PRO A 236 -10.43 -14.40 -27.58
CA PRO A 236 -10.66 -12.97 -27.46
C PRO A 236 -10.10 -12.41 -26.13
N VAL A 237 -9.28 -11.37 -26.22
CA VAL A 237 -8.68 -10.65 -25.07
C VAL A 237 -9.75 -10.08 -24.12
N GLU A 238 -10.96 -9.83 -24.61
CA GLU A 238 -12.07 -9.30 -23.85
C GLU A 238 -12.51 -10.21 -22.69
N ALA A 239 -12.36 -11.53 -22.81
CA ALA A 239 -12.77 -12.48 -21.78
C ALA A 239 -11.94 -12.34 -20.48
N PRO A 240 -10.59 -12.46 -20.53
CA PRO A 240 -9.77 -12.20 -19.35
C PRO A 240 -9.82 -10.73 -18.91
N ALA A 241 -9.89 -9.77 -19.83
CA ALA A 241 -9.98 -8.35 -19.49
C ALA A 241 -11.23 -8.04 -18.64
N ARG A 242 -12.39 -8.61 -18.97
CA ARG A 242 -13.61 -8.45 -18.16
C ARG A 242 -13.42 -8.98 -16.73
N ARG A 243 -12.88 -10.20 -16.60
CA ARG A 243 -12.64 -10.81 -15.29
C ARG A 243 -11.63 -10.02 -14.46
N PHE A 244 -10.54 -9.59 -15.08
CA PHE A 244 -9.55 -8.72 -14.47
C PHE A 244 -10.17 -7.42 -13.94
N ASN A 245 -10.99 -6.74 -14.76
CA ASN A 245 -11.62 -5.49 -14.37
C ASN A 245 -12.59 -5.67 -13.19
N GLU A 246 -13.40 -6.73 -13.19
CA GLU A 246 -14.29 -7.05 -12.05
C GLU A 246 -13.49 -7.25 -10.75
N LEU A 247 -12.42 -8.05 -10.81
CA LEU A 247 -11.61 -8.39 -9.65
C LEU A 247 -10.86 -7.16 -9.11
N ILE A 248 -10.18 -6.41 -9.98
CA ILE A 248 -9.37 -5.28 -9.54
C ILE A 248 -10.25 -4.12 -9.04
N ALA A 249 -11.39 -3.86 -9.68
CA ALA A 249 -12.32 -2.82 -9.22
C ALA A 249 -12.86 -3.13 -7.83
N ALA A 250 -13.27 -4.39 -7.58
CA ALA A 250 -13.72 -4.83 -6.26
C ALA A 250 -12.61 -4.71 -5.19
N ARG A 251 -11.36 -5.06 -5.54
CA ARG A 251 -10.21 -4.85 -4.63
C ARG A 251 -10.03 -3.38 -4.26
N TYR A 252 -10.13 -2.46 -5.22
CA TYR A 252 -10.06 -1.03 -4.93
C TYR A 252 -11.20 -0.56 -4.02
N ASP A 253 -12.44 -0.96 -4.30
CA ASP A 253 -13.58 -0.62 -3.45
C ASP A 253 -13.37 -1.13 -2.00
N ASN A 254 -12.88 -2.36 -1.83
CA ASN A 254 -12.56 -2.93 -0.52
C ASN A 254 -11.43 -2.19 0.21
N ILE A 255 -10.37 -1.81 -0.51
CA ILE A 255 -9.29 -0.98 0.03
C ILE A 255 -9.83 0.38 0.50
N VAL A 256 -10.72 1.03 -0.26
CA VAL A 256 -11.32 2.30 0.13
C VAL A 256 -12.11 2.16 1.44
N ASN A 257 -12.89 1.07 1.59
CA ASN A 257 -13.57 0.76 2.85
C ASN A 257 -12.57 0.58 4.01
N PHE A 258 -11.50 -0.19 3.80
CA PHE A 258 -10.50 -0.43 4.85
C PHE A 258 -9.74 0.84 5.25
N LEU A 259 -9.32 1.65 4.28
CA LEU A 259 -8.68 2.93 4.56
C LEU A 259 -9.63 3.89 5.28
N LYS A 260 -10.89 3.99 4.85
CA LYS A 260 -11.88 4.86 5.51
C LYS A 260 -12.11 4.48 6.97
N LEU A 261 -12.02 3.20 7.33
CA LEU A 261 -12.13 2.73 8.72
C LEU A 261 -11.17 3.45 9.67
N HIS A 262 -9.95 3.74 9.22
CA HIS A 262 -8.94 4.46 10.02
C HIS A 262 -9.35 5.90 10.34
N TYR A 263 -10.20 6.48 9.49
CA TYR A 263 -10.62 7.87 9.58
C TYR A 263 -11.95 8.01 10.32
N CYS A 264 -12.95 7.19 9.96
CA CYS A 264 -14.32 7.34 10.48
C CYS A 264 -14.50 6.88 11.93
N LEU A 265 -13.50 6.19 12.50
CA LEU A 265 -13.46 5.82 13.92
C LEU A 265 -12.78 6.89 14.81
N SER A 266 -12.17 7.91 14.21
CA SER A 266 -11.39 8.91 14.94
C SER A 266 -12.27 9.73 15.90
N ARG A 267 -11.72 10.05 17.08
CA ARG A 267 -12.34 10.95 18.07
C ARG A 267 -11.74 12.37 18.05
N ARG A 268 -10.89 12.65 17.05
CA ARG A 268 -10.21 13.93 16.88
C ARG A 268 -11.19 15.02 16.44
N THR A 269 -10.92 16.26 16.83
CA THR A 269 -11.89 17.37 16.72
C THR A 269 -11.57 18.39 15.63
N GLU A 270 -10.39 18.31 15.01
CA GLU A 270 -10.01 19.21 13.93
C GLU A 270 -10.91 18.99 12.69
N PRO A 271 -11.14 20.02 11.84
CA PRO A 271 -12.10 19.95 10.73
C PRO A 271 -11.98 18.70 9.84
N PHE A 272 -10.76 18.36 9.40
CA PHE A 272 -10.50 17.16 8.60
C PHE A 272 -11.01 15.86 9.27
N TRP A 273 -10.85 15.73 10.58
CA TRP A 273 -11.29 14.54 11.32
C TRP A 273 -12.79 14.53 11.54
N ARG A 274 -13.40 15.68 11.82
CA ARG A 274 -14.87 15.80 11.94
C ARG A 274 -15.57 15.48 10.63
N ASP A 275 -15.02 15.94 9.50
CA ASP A 275 -15.59 15.66 8.19
C ASP A 275 -15.46 14.17 7.84
N ASN A 276 -14.40 13.51 8.33
CA ASN A 276 -14.15 12.09 8.07
C ASN A 276 -15.09 11.15 8.84
N VAL A 277 -15.70 11.61 9.93
CA VAL A 277 -16.72 10.86 10.68
C VAL A 277 -18.14 11.15 10.19
N ASP A 278 -18.33 12.09 9.27
CA ASP A 278 -19.63 12.36 8.66
C ASP A 278 -20.11 11.10 7.90
N PRO A 279 -21.31 10.56 8.22
CA PRO A 279 -21.90 9.43 7.51
C PRO A 279 -21.94 9.57 5.99
N ALA A 280 -22.06 10.80 5.46
CA ALA A 280 -22.08 11.04 4.02
C ALA A 280 -20.74 10.74 3.32
N SER A 281 -19.63 10.71 4.07
CA SER A 281 -18.29 10.39 3.56
C SER A 281 -17.89 8.92 3.74
N ILE A 282 -18.76 8.11 4.37
CA ILE A 282 -18.49 6.72 4.70
C ILE A 282 -19.22 5.83 3.68
N PRO A 283 -18.51 4.91 2.97
CA PRO A 283 -19.15 4.01 2.03
C PRO A 283 -20.25 3.17 2.69
N GLU A 284 -21.34 2.92 1.97
CA GLU A 284 -22.49 2.14 2.46
C GLU A 284 -22.07 0.78 3.01
N ARG A 285 -21.16 0.08 2.31
CA ARG A 285 -20.65 -1.21 2.76
C ARG A 285 -19.96 -1.12 4.14
N LEU A 286 -19.20 -0.06 4.39
CA LEU A 286 -18.55 0.14 5.69
C LEU A 286 -19.56 0.46 6.78
N HIS A 287 -20.62 1.22 6.48
CA HIS A 287 -21.72 1.45 7.42
C HIS A 287 -22.38 0.14 7.87
N GLU A 288 -22.76 -0.72 6.92
CA GLU A 288 -23.37 -2.03 7.21
C GLU A 288 -22.45 -2.91 8.07
N LEU A 289 -21.15 -2.89 7.79
CA LEU A 289 -20.16 -3.63 8.56
C LEU A 289 -20.03 -3.08 9.98
N LEU A 290 -19.92 -1.75 10.13
CA LEU A 290 -19.85 -1.11 11.45
C LEU A 290 -21.11 -1.36 12.28
N GLU A 291 -22.30 -1.37 11.67
CA GLU A 291 -23.55 -1.70 12.35
C GLU A 291 -23.51 -3.13 12.92
N GLN A 292 -23.06 -4.09 12.12
CA GLN A 292 -22.89 -5.47 12.57
C GLN A 292 -21.79 -5.58 13.63
N TRP A 293 -20.69 -4.84 13.47
CA TRP A 293 -19.53 -4.93 14.36
C TRP A 293 -19.76 -4.32 15.74
N ARG A 294 -20.83 -3.55 15.92
CA ARG A 294 -21.33 -3.16 17.25
C ARG A 294 -21.75 -4.36 18.08
N TYR A 295 -22.13 -5.48 17.45
CA TYR A 295 -22.69 -6.64 18.14
C TYR A 295 -21.86 -7.93 18.02
N ARG A 296 -20.82 -7.93 17.19
CA ARG A 296 -19.90 -9.07 17.03
C ARG A 296 -18.57 -8.62 16.42
N PRO A 297 -17.46 -9.34 16.63
CA PRO A 297 -16.22 -9.01 15.92
C PRO A 297 -16.34 -9.24 14.41
N PRO A 298 -15.51 -8.54 13.60
CA PRO A 298 -15.28 -8.89 12.21
C PRO A 298 -14.92 -10.36 12.05
N SER A 299 -15.45 -11.01 11.02
CA SER A 299 -15.26 -12.44 10.78
C SER A 299 -15.02 -12.76 9.32
N ARG A 300 -14.51 -13.96 9.02
CA ARG A 300 -14.23 -14.40 7.64
C ARG A 300 -15.44 -14.37 6.70
N PHE A 301 -16.67 -14.39 7.24
CA PHE A 301 -17.90 -14.41 6.45
C PHE A 301 -18.39 -13.01 6.07
N ASP A 302 -17.74 -11.97 6.56
CA ASP A 302 -18.04 -10.58 6.19
C ASP A 302 -17.46 -10.22 4.81
N PHE A 303 -16.61 -11.08 4.25
CA PHE A 303 -15.75 -10.80 3.12
C PHE A 303 -15.73 -11.93 2.08
N ILE A 304 -15.47 -11.57 0.83
CA ILE A 304 -15.11 -12.50 -0.24
C ILE A 304 -13.58 -12.47 -0.33
N LEU A 305 -12.91 -13.46 0.27
CA LEU A 305 -11.46 -13.45 0.50
C LEU A 305 -10.63 -13.18 -0.77
N ASP A 306 -11.04 -13.72 -1.91
CA ASP A 306 -10.33 -13.52 -3.18
C ASP A 306 -10.41 -12.07 -3.69
N LEU A 307 -11.34 -11.25 -3.20
CA LEU A 307 -11.47 -9.83 -3.51
C LEU A 307 -10.82 -8.93 -2.45
N GLU A 308 -10.37 -9.52 -1.34
CA GLU A 308 -9.75 -8.76 -0.26
C GLU A 308 -8.25 -8.63 -0.43
N THR A 309 -7.73 -7.46 -0.06
CA THR A 309 -6.31 -7.26 0.22
C THR A 309 -6.01 -7.47 1.71
N PHE A 310 -7.01 -7.23 2.57
CA PHE A 310 -6.90 -7.28 4.01
C PHE A 310 -7.88 -8.33 4.55
N ALA A 311 -7.39 -9.25 5.38
CA ALA A 311 -8.23 -10.26 5.99
C ALA A 311 -9.06 -9.68 7.14
N PHE A 312 -10.09 -10.41 7.58
CA PHE A 312 -10.97 -9.97 8.66
C PHE A 312 -10.24 -9.58 9.96
N PHE A 313 -9.10 -10.22 10.27
CA PHE A 313 -8.32 -9.88 11.45
C PHE A 313 -7.56 -8.54 11.31
N ASN A 314 -7.29 -8.07 10.08
CA ASN A 314 -6.77 -6.72 9.87
C ASN A 314 -7.81 -5.67 10.30
N TYR A 315 -9.08 -5.87 9.94
CA TYR A 315 -10.18 -5.03 10.43
C TYR A 315 -10.28 -5.05 11.95
N GLN A 316 -10.09 -6.21 12.60
CA GLN A 316 -10.05 -6.29 14.06
C GLN A 316 -8.92 -5.45 14.67
N TYR A 317 -7.73 -5.44 14.07
CA TYR A 317 -6.62 -4.62 14.57
C TYR A 317 -6.96 -3.13 14.56
N ILE A 318 -7.55 -2.62 13.48
CA ILE A 318 -7.92 -1.21 13.37
C ILE A 318 -9.10 -0.89 14.30
N LEU A 319 -10.16 -1.68 14.22
CA LEU A 319 -11.39 -1.47 14.99
C LEU A 319 -11.09 -1.40 16.50
N TYR A 320 -10.37 -2.40 17.04
CA TYR A 320 -10.08 -2.48 18.46
C TYR A 320 -8.85 -1.66 18.88
N GLY A 321 -7.90 -1.44 17.97
CA GLY A 321 -6.80 -0.49 18.18
C GLY A 321 -7.29 0.94 18.30
N MET A 322 -8.40 1.29 17.66
CA MET A 322 -9.08 2.57 17.76
C MET A 322 -10.22 2.58 18.80
N GLU A 323 -10.24 1.62 19.73
CA GLU A 323 -11.17 1.54 20.85
C GLU A 323 -12.66 1.55 20.44
N PHE A 324 -13.00 0.94 19.31
CA PHE A 324 -14.39 0.76 18.93
C PHE A 324 -15.09 -0.22 19.87
N ALA A 325 -16.30 0.12 20.31
CA ALA A 325 -17.08 -0.70 21.22
C ALA A 325 -17.88 -1.78 20.47
N THR A 326 -17.63 -3.04 20.83
CA THR A 326 -18.46 -4.19 20.44
C THR A 326 -19.16 -4.73 21.69
N ASP A 327 -20.49 -4.70 21.71
CA ASP A 327 -21.33 -5.33 22.73
C ASP A 327 -21.92 -6.65 22.20
N PRO A 328 -21.35 -7.81 22.55
CA PRO A 328 -21.84 -9.10 22.08
C PRO A 328 -23.16 -9.54 22.73
N GLY A 329 -23.76 -8.75 23.63
CA GLY A 329 -25.04 -9.04 24.29
C GLY A 329 -25.01 -10.21 25.28
N ARG A 330 -23.91 -10.96 25.36
CA ARG A 330 -23.67 -12.03 26.33
C ARG A 330 -22.23 -11.96 26.84
N LEU A 331 -22.05 -12.23 28.13
CA LEU A 331 -20.74 -12.34 28.76
C LEU A 331 -20.32 -13.79 29.00
N ASP A 332 -21.26 -14.75 28.91
CA ASP A 332 -20.99 -16.17 29.06
C ASP A 332 -20.55 -16.77 27.71
N PHE A 333 -19.24 -16.82 27.51
CA PHE A 333 -18.63 -17.40 26.31
C PHE A 333 -18.13 -18.83 26.61
N PRO A 334 -18.38 -19.79 25.70
CA PRO A 334 -17.74 -21.10 25.80
C PRO A 334 -16.22 -20.94 25.64
N ASN A 335 -15.45 -21.81 26.28
CA ASN A 335 -13.98 -21.90 26.14
C ASN A 335 -13.15 -20.74 26.71
N THR A 336 -13.67 -19.97 27.68
CA THR A 336 -12.90 -18.92 28.39
C THR A 336 -11.60 -19.44 29.01
N ALA A 337 -11.61 -20.67 29.54
CA ALA A 337 -10.42 -21.32 30.10
C ALA A 337 -9.35 -21.59 29.02
N GLU A 338 -9.74 -22.06 27.84
CA GLU A 338 -8.80 -22.28 26.72
C GLU A 338 -8.28 -20.97 26.16
N ALA A 339 -9.13 -19.93 26.05
CA ALA A 339 -8.70 -18.59 25.68
C ALA A 339 -7.66 -18.03 26.67
N ALA A 340 -7.87 -18.21 27.98
CA ALA A 340 -6.92 -17.79 29.01
C ALA A 340 -5.55 -18.50 28.87
N LYS A 341 -5.55 -19.81 28.58
CA LYS A 341 -4.32 -20.56 28.28
C LYS A 341 -3.61 -20.03 27.04
N LEU A 342 -4.36 -19.75 25.97
CA LEU A 342 -3.80 -19.19 24.74
C LEU A 342 -3.17 -17.82 24.98
N PHE A 343 -3.84 -16.93 25.72
CA PHE A 343 -3.27 -15.62 26.08
C PHE A 343 -2.02 -15.75 26.95
N ALA A 344 -1.98 -16.68 27.90
CA ALA A 344 -0.77 -16.95 28.70
C ALA A 344 0.40 -17.45 27.82
N ARG A 345 0.11 -18.33 26.87
CA ARG A 345 1.10 -18.80 25.89
C ARG A 345 1.62 -17.67 25.00
N ILE A 346 0.73 -16.81 24.50
CA ILE A 346 1.10 -15.62 23.71
C ILE A 346 2.00 -14.68 24.51
N ARG A 347 1.72 -14.42 25.79
CA ARG A 347 2.58 -13.60 26.66
C ARG A 347 3.97 -14.21 26.79
N THR A 348 4.04 -15.49 27.15
CA THR A 348 5.31 -16.23 27.31
C THR A 348 6.14 -16.21 26.03
N PHE A 349 5.52 -16.46 24.88
CA PHE A 349 6.22 -16.40 23.59
C PHE A 349 6.65 -14.99 23.20
N SER A 350 5.88 -13.96 23.58
CA SER A 350 6.25 -12.57 23.31
C SER A 350 7.49 -12.15 24.10
N GLU A 351 7.63 -12.61 25.35
CA GLU A 351 8.80 -12.35 26.20
C GLU A 351 10.04 -13.04 25.62
N ARG A 352 9.96 -14.34 25.36
CA ARG A 352 11.07 -15.11 24.77
C ARG A 352 11.50 -14.56 23.41
N ALA A 353 10.55 -14.26 22.52
CA ALA A 353 10.89 -13.71 21.21
C ALA A 353 11.64 -12.37 21.32
N ALA A 354 11.29 -11.52 22.29
CA ALA A 354 11.97 -10.24 22.47
C ALA A 354 13.40 -10.38 23.05
N GLU A 355 13.67 -11.47 23.78
CA GLU A 355 15.00 -11.82 24.27
C GLU A 355 15.86 -12.46 23.16
N ASP A 356 15.29 -13.40 22.42
CA ASP A 356 16.00 -14.22 21.42
C ASP A 356 16.30 -13.48 20.12
N LEU A 357 15.43 -12.54 19.71
CA LEU A 357 15.58 -11.84 18.44
C LEU A 357 16.60 -10.70 18.55
N PRO A 358 17.50 -10.54 17.55
CA PRO A 358 18.45 -9.44 17.54
C PRO A 358 17.73 -8.10 17.39
N SER A 359 18.42 -7.00 17.69
CA SER A 359 17.89 -5.69 17.29
C SER A 359 17.76 -5.63 15.77
N HIS A 360 16.76 -4.89 15.29
CA HIS A 360 16.50 -4.78 13.86
C HIS A 360 17.72 -4.22 13.11
N ARG A 361 18.36 -3.18 13.66
CA ARG A 361 19.62 -2.65 13.12
C ARG A 361 20.73 -3.71 13.04
N ALA A 362 20.90 -4.54 14.08
CA ALA A 362 21.96 -5.56 14.07
C ALA A 362 21.74 -6.59 12.96
N LEU A 363 20.48 -7.04 12.76
CA LEU A 363 20.16 -7.95 11.66
C LEU A 363 20.46 -7.30 10.29
N ILE A 364 20.02 -6.07 10.05
CA ILE A 364 20.25 -5.37 8.78
C ILE A 364 21.75 -5.20 8.51
N ALA A 365 22.53 -4.80 9.52
CA ALA A 365 23.97 -4.66 9.40
C ALA A 365 24.65 -6.00 9.04
N GLN A 366 24.20 -7.10 9.65
CA GLN A 366 24.74 -8.44 9.36
C GLN A 366 24.39 -8.92 7.95
N ILE A 367 23.15 -8.72 7.50
CA ILE A 367 22.73 -9.04 6.13
C ILE A 367 23.60 -8.29 5.12
N ASN A 368 23.79 -6.99 5.32
CA ASN A 368 24.59 -6.16 4.42
C ASN A 368 26.09 -6.53 4.43
N ALA A 369 26.63 -6.94 5.58
CA ALA A 369 28.01 -7.42 5.67
C ALA A 369 28.21 -8.75 4.90
N GLY A 370 27.22 -9.65 4.95
CA GLY A 370 27.24 -10.91 4.21
C GLY A 370 27.22 -10.71 2.69
N VAL A 371 26.44 -9.74 2.19
CA VAL A 371 26.39 -9.39 0.76
C VAL A 371 27.71 -8.77 0.26
N LEU A 372 28.42 -8.01 1.10
CA LEU A 372 29.72 -7.44 0.72
C LEU A 372 30.85 -8.48 0.67
N ALA A 373 30.64 -9.67 1.25
CA ALA A 373 31.62 -10.75 1.30
C ALA A 373 31.41 -11.81 0.19
N SER A 374 30.27 -11.79 -0.50
CA SER A 374 29.92 -12.60 -1.67
C SER A 374 30.14 -11.84 -2.96
#